data_AF-A0A5C2SF87-F1
#
_entry.id   AF-A0A5C2SF87-F1
#
_cell.length_a   1.000
_cell.length_b   1.000
_cell.length_c   1.000
_cell.angle_alpha   90.00
_cell.angle_beta   90.00
_cell.angle_gamma   90.00
#
_symmetry.space_group_name_H-M   'P 1'
#
loop_
_entity.id
_entity.type
_entity.pdbx_description
1 polymer ?
#
loop_
_entity_poly.entity_id
_entity_poly.type
_entity_poly.pdbx_seq_one_letter_code
_entity_poly.pdbx_strand_id
1 'polypeptide(L)'
;MSEEFCEAFNKANSMAAASWEQRYLHSSRLQEKLHKRAVVQRCDYCGKDDEGKLQACSLCRSVHYCGRACQLADYKARHRGDCVGFVRPPYTAEFLTEPIAEAKFAQAPVFASGHKDGVGFWVSVVGNVEASLVPLVDPVCPKSALDGIERFEKAVLEPGRALRCGLEANNLLTVVLVQNRRKDRQSVLVLSAQCQLVSCLGMTDDVMKGRVDGERSFLWQQSSGSGEAAVLCVVDDQWNREGPRLCVTHINGTKVTSSHRPPQVLDARRGILALDPGD
;
A
#
# COMPACT_ATOMS: atom_id res chain seq x y z
N MET A 1 28.13 -6.91 33.79
CA MET A 1 28.02 -5.57 33.14
C MET A 1 27.60 -5.63 31.67
N SER A 2 28.06 -6.56 30.83
CA SER A 2 27.58 -6.67 29.43
C SER A 2 26.21 -7.34 29.32
N GLU A 3 26.06 -8.55 29.87
CA GLU A 3 24.86 -9.39 29.65
C GLU A 3 23.57 -8.78 30.21
N GLU A 4 23.58 -8.31 31.46
CA GLU A 4 22.43 -7.63 32.09
C GLU A 4 21.97 -6.39 31.30
N PHE A 5 22.89 -5.69 30.65
CA PHE A 5 22.57 -4.52 29.83
C PHE A 5 21.90 -4.91 28.51
N CYS A 6 22.38 -5.98 27.86
CA CYS A 6 21.74 -6.55 26.67
C CYS A 6 20.35 -7.11 26.99
N GLU A 7 20.18 -7.84 28.10
CA GLU A 7 18.85 -8.30 28.54
C GLU A 7 17.90 -7.13 28.81
N ALA A 8 18.34 -6.10 29.53
CA ALA A 8 17.52 -4.92 29.80
C ALA A 8 17.11 -4.18 28.51
N PHE A 9 18.04 -4.02 27.56
CA PHE A 9 17.81 -3.38 26.27
C PHE A 9 16.84 -4.19 25.38
N ASN A 10 17.06 -5.49 25.25
CA ASN A 10 16.18 -6.38 24.46
C ASN A 10 14.78 -6.50 25.07
N LYS A 11 14.67 -6.49 26.40
CA LYS A 11 13.39 -6.43 27.11
C LYS A 11 12.67 -5.11 26.87
N ALA A 12 13.38 -3.98 26.90
CA ALA A 12 12.81 -2.67 26.59
C ALA A 12 12.31 -2.58 25.14
N ASN A 13 13.10 -3.05 24.16
CA ASN A 13 12.72 -3.06 22.74
C ASN A 13 11.53 -3.99 22.46
N SER A 14 11.51 -5.18 23.07
CA SER A 14 10.37 -6.11 23.01
C SER A 14 9.09 -5.49 23.55
N MET A 15 9.18 -4.82 24.71
CA MET A 15 8.05 -4.09 25.30
C MET A 15 7.60 -2.90 24.43
N ALA A 16 8.54 -2.19 23.78
CA ALA A 16 8.23 -1.08 22.87
C ALA A 16 7.50 -1.57 21.61
N ALA A 17 7.99 -2.65 20.97
CA ALA A 17 7.37 -3.24 19.79
C ALA A 17 5.97 -3.81 20.09
N ALA A 18 5.83 -4.58 21.18
CA ALA A 18 4.53 -5.08 21.62
C ALA A 18 3.55 -3.94 21.97
N SER A 19 4.04 -2.86 22.57
CA SER A 19 3.21 -1.67 22.85
C SER A 19 2.83 -0.91 21.57
N TRP A 20 3.69 -0.86 20.55
CA TRP A 20 3.36 -0.28 19.25
C TRP A 20 2.29 -1.09 18.53
N GLU A 21 2.43 -2.42 18.46
CA GLU A 21 1.44 -3.28 17.80
C GLU A 21 0.09 -3.22 18.52
N GLN A 22 0.07 -3.23 19.86
CA GLN A 22 -1.15 -3.06 20.64
C GLN A 22 -1.81 -1.69 20.40
N ARG A 23 -1.03 -0.60 20.33
CA ARG A 23 -1.55 0.74 20.00
C ARG A 23 -2.11 0.80 18.58
N TYR A 24 -1.41 0.23 17.61
CA TYR A 24 -1.86 0.16 16.22
C TYR A 24 -3.16 -0.64 16.09
N LEU A 25 -3.24 -1.84 16.69
CA LEU A 25 -4.46 -2.66 16.69
C LEU A 25 -5.62 -2.00 17.44
N HIS A 26 -5.36 -1.28 18.54
CA HIS A 26 -6.39 -0.54 19.27
C HIS A 26 -6.91 0.67 18.47
N SER A 27 -6.00 1.45 17.88
CA SER A 27 -6.31 2.59 17.03
C SER A 27 -7.12 2.15 15.81
N SER A 28 -6.63 1.14 15.07
CA SER A 28 -7.29 0.55 13.92
C SER A 28 -8.71 0.07 14.25
N ARG A 29 -8.93 -0.67 15.34
CA ARG A 29 -10.27 -1.11 15.78
C ARG A 29 -11.19 0.04 16.19
N LEU A 30 -10.66 1.17 16.67
CA LEU A 30 -11.44 2.36 16.99
C LEU A 30 -11.81 3.13 15.72
N GLN A 31 -10.87 3.29 14.79
CA GLN A 31 -11.06 3.93 13.48
C GLN A 31 -12.05 3.15 12.61
N GLU A 32 -11.91 1.83 12.57
CA GLU A 32 -12.85 0.88 11.92
C GLU A 32 -14.28 1.08 12.45
N LYS A 33 -14.47 1.19 13.76
CA LYS A 33 -15.78 1.46 14.39
C LYS A 33 -16.32 2.86 14.04
N LEU A 34 -15.46 3.88 13.99
CA LEU A 34 -15.86 5.25 13.69
C LEU A 34 -16.29 5.41 12.21
N HIS A 35 -15.58 4.79 11.26
CA HIS A 35 -15.96 4.76 9.84
C HIS A 35 -17.17 3.89 9.55
N LYS A 36 -17.29 2.72 10.22
CA LYS A 36 -18.50 1.89 10.13
C LYS A 36 -19.75 2.63 10.61
N ARG A 37 -19.59 3.72 11.39
CA ARG A 37 -20.65 4.68 11.70
C ARG A 37 -20.72 5.85 10.70
N ALA A 38 -19.59 6.40 10.26
CA ALA A 38 -19.57 7.59 9.41
C ALA A 38 -20.07 7.34 7.97
N VAL A 39 -19.78 6.18 7.36
CA VAL A 39 -20.01 5.96 5.92
C VAL A 39 -21.09 4.93 5.60
N VAL A 40 -21.40 4.00 6.52
CA VAL A 40 -22.48 3.01 6.31
C VAL A 40 -23.88 3.64 6.39
N GLN A 41 -23.99 4.94 6.71
CA GLN A 41 -25.26 5.60 6.98
C GLN A 41 -25.82 6.41 5.80
N ARG A 42 -25.02 7.09 4.96
CA ARG A 42 -25.55 8.03 3.95
C ARG A 42 -25.58 7.50 2.51
N CYS A 43 -26.72 7.65 1.85
CA CYS A 43 -26.88 7.35 0.43
C CYS A 43 -26.29 8.46 -0.48
N ASP A 44 -25.29 8.14 -1.31
CA ASP A 44 -24.62 9.08 -2.24
C ASP A 44 -25.64 9.81 -3.16
N TYR A 45 -26.75 9.16 -3.54
CA TYR A 45 -27.75 9.75 -4.44
C TYR A 45 -28.69 10.75 -3.74
N CYS A 46 -29.44 10.27 -2.74
CA CYS A 46 -30.57 11.01 -2.17
C CYS A 46 -30.24 11.70 -0.84
N GLY A 47 -29.01 11.58 -0.34
CA GLY A 47 -28.54 12.24 0.88
C GLY A 47 -29.20 11.76 2.18
N LYS A 48 -30.16 10.82 2.11
CA LYS A 48 -30.79 10.23 3.29
C LYS A 48 -29.78 9.40 4.08
N ASP A 49 -29.88 9.53 5.38
CA ASP A 49 -29.28 8.60 6.33
C ASP A 49 -30.22 7.39 6.51
N ASP A 50 -29.64 6.20 6.64
CA ASP A 50 -30.32 4.90 6.62
C ASP A 50 -29.76 4.05 7.77
N GLU A 51 -30.63 3.62 8.69
CA GLU A 51 -30.26 2.75 9.81
C GLU A 51 -29.96 1.30 9.34
N GLY A 52 -30.31 0.97 8.09
CA GLY A 52 -30.07 -0.32 7.46
C GLY A 52 -28.68 -0.47 6.81
N LYS A 53 -28.55 -1.51 5.99
CA LYS A 53 -27.33 -1.77 5.20
C LYS A 53 -27.48 -1.20 3.79
N LEU A 54 -26.90 -0.03 3.56
CA LEU A 54 -26.78 0.54 2.22
C LEU A 54 -26.04 -0.42 1.26
N GLN A 55 -26.48 -0.44 0.00
CA GLN A 55 -25.90 -1.24 -1.06
C GLN A 55 -24.73 -0.49 -1.71
N ALA A 56 -23.52 -1.02 -1.56
CA ALA A 56 -22.34 -0.49 -2.25
C ALA A 56 -22.42 -0.72 -3.78
N CYS A 57 -21.86 0.19 -4.57
CA CYS A 57 -21.69 -0.03 -6.01
C CYS A 57 -20.76 -1.23 -6.26
N SER A 58 -21.24 -2.26 -6.96
CA SER A 58 -20.53 -3.53 -7.13
C SER A 58 -19.20 -3.43 -7.89
N LEU A 59 -19.00 -2.39 -8.72
CA LEU A 59 -17.80 -2.23 -9.54
C LEU A 59 -16.67 -1.47 -8.84
N CYS A 60 -16.99 -0.38 -8.14
CA CYS A 60 -15.99 0.49 -7.50
C CYS A 60 -15.95 0.34 -5.97
N ARG A 61 -17.05 -0.08 -5.34
CA ARG A 61 -17.25 -0.11 -3.88
C ARG A 61 -16.95 1.23 -3.17
N SER A 62 -17.02 2.34 -3.90
CA SER A 62 -16.66 3.70 -3.43
C SER A 62 -17.87 4.60 -3.10
N VAL A 63 -19.09 4.07 -3.23
CA VAL A 63 -20.37 4.77 -3.08
C VAL A 63 -21.45 3.81 -2.59
N HIS A 64 -22.44 4.31 -1.87
CA HIS A 64 -23.46 3.55 -1.17
C HIS A 64 -24.88 4.08 -1.44
N TYR A 65 -25.87 3.18 -1.52
CA TYR A 65 -27.25 3.54 -1.88
C TYR A 65 -28.30 2.80 -1.06
N CYS A 66 -29.43 3.44 -0.74
CA CYS A 66 -30.61 2.75 -0.15
C CYS A 66 -31.17 1.63 -1.06
N GLY A 67 -30.77 1.59 -2.34
CA GLY A 67 -31.04 0.48 -3.23
C GLY A 67 -30.89 0.83 -4.71
N ARG A 68 -31.16 -0.17 -5.55
CA ARG A 68 -31.01 -0.13 -7.03
C ARG A 68 -31.63 1.09 -7.71
N ALA A 69 -32.73 1.65 -7.21
CA ALA A 69 -33.36 2.85 -7.78
C ALA A 69 -32.45 4.09 -7.66
N CYS A 70 -31.86 4.30 -6.48
CA CYS A 70 -30.88 5.37 -6.23
C CYS A 70 -29.60 5.14 -7.05
N GLN A 71 -29.08 3.92 -7.06
CA GLN A 71 -27.90 3.54 -7.84
C GLN A 71 -28.06 3.82 -9.34
N LEU A 72 -29.20 3.44 -9.93
CA LEU A 72 -29.45 3.64 -11.37
C LEU A 72 -29.67 5.11 -11.75
N ALA A 73 -30.20 5.92 -10.84
CA ALA A 73 -30.32 7.36 -11.05
C ALA A 73 -28.95 8.05 -10.97
N ASP A 74 -28.17 7.77 -9.93
CA ASP A 74 -26.86 8.36 -9.70
C ASP A 74 -25.84 7.98 -10.79
N TYR A 75 -25.83 6.71 -11.21
CA TYR A 75 -24.98 6.23 -12.30
C TYR A 75 -25.30 6.92 -13.64
N LYS A 76 -26.56 7.28 -13.89
CA LYS A 76 -26.94 8.06 -15.08
C LYS A 76 -26.59 9.54 -14.93
N ALA A 77 -26.73 10.12 -13.73
CA ALA A 77 -26.56 11.55 -13.49
C ALA A 77 -25.08 11.97 -13.41
N ARG A 78 -24.22 11.18 -12.75
CA ARG A 78 -22.81 11.54 -12.50
C ARG A 78 -21.88 10.33 -12.34
N HIS A 79 -22.25 9.35 -11.52
CA HIS A 79 -21.30 8.37 -11.00
C HIS A 79 -20.65 7.45 -12.06
N ARG A 80 -21.25 7.30 -13.27
CA ARG A 80 -20.60 6.61 -14.38
C ARG A 80 -19.21 7.18 -14.72
N GLY A 81 -19.00 8.50 -14.56
CA GLY A 81 -17.69 9.13 -14.72
C GLY A 81 -16.70 8.61 -13.67
N ASP A 82 -16.95 8.93 -12.39
CA ASP A 82 -16.15 8.55 -11.23
C ASP A 82 -15.79 7.04 -11.21
N CYS A 83 -16.78 6.20 -11.55
CA CYS A 83 -16.69 4.75 -11.48
C CYS A 83 -15.75 4.17 -12.55
N VAL A 84 -15.68 4.78 -13.73
CA VAL A 84 -14.79 4.36 -14.83
C VAL A 84 -13.44 5.08 -14.76
N GLY A 85 -13.40 6.33 -14.30
CA GLY A 85 -12.19 7.14 -14.15
C GLY A 85 -11.41 6.94 -12.84
N PHE A 86 -11.78 5.96 -12.02
CA PHE A 86 -11.10 5.62 -10.74
C PHE A 86 -10.96 6.80 -9.76
N VAL A 87 -11.88 7.77 -9.82
CA VAL A 87 -11.79 9.04 -9.07
C VAL A 87 -11.79 8.82 -7.55
N ARG A 88 -12.57 7.86 -7.06
CA ARG A 88 -12.57 7.42 -5.66
C ARG A 88 -12.11 5.95 -5.55
N PRO A 89 -11.25 5.60 -4.56
CA PRO A 89 -10.96 4.22 -4.20
C PRO A 89 -12.16 3.54 -3.53
N PRO A 90 -12.14 2.21 -3.35
CA PRO A 90 -13.10 1.49 -2.51
C PRO A 90 -13.16 2.03 -1.08
N TYR A 91 -14.33 1.95 -0.43
CA TYR A 91 -14.46 2.24 1.00
C TYR A 91 -13.93 1.03 1.82
N THR A 92 -12.69 1.14 2.33
CA THR A 92 -11.96 0.11 3.10
C THR A 92 -11.25 0.76 4.29
N ALA A 93 -11.35 0.17 5.49
CA ALA A 93 -10.86 0.75 6.75
C ALA A 93 -9.33 0.86 6.83
N GLU A 94 -8.68 0.25 5.85
CA GLU A 94 -7.25 0.14 5.66
C GLU A 94 -6.70 1.24 4.74
N PHE A 95 -7.57 2.00 4.04
CA PHE A 95 -7.19 3.03 3.06
C PHE A 95 -8.08 4.28 3.18
N LEU A 96 -7.93 4.98 4.29
CA LEU A 96 -8.77 6.11 4.72
C LEU A 96 -8.37 7.44 4.07
N THR A 97 -8.84 7.65 2.84
CA THR A 97 -8.52 8.83 2.01
C THR A 97 -9.28 10.12 2.36
N GLU A 98 -10.27 10.02 3.24
CA GLU A 98 -11.06 11.16 3.75
C GLU A 98 -10.91 11.26 5.29
N PRO A 99 -10.97 12.47 5.89
CA PRO A 99 -10.95 12.62 7.34
C PRO A 99 -12.22 12.05 8.00
N ILE A 100 -12.11 11.55 9.23
CA ILE A 100 -13.22 10.87 9.92
C ILE A 100 -13.45 11.49 11.31
N ALA A 101 -14.72 11.75 11.63
CA ALA A 101 -15.15 12.45 12.84
C ALA A 101 -14.42 13.81 13.00
N GLU A 102 -13.71 14.01 14.11
CA GLU A 102 -13.00 15.25 14.43
C GLU A 102 -11.59 15.35 13.80
N ALA A 103 -11.16 14.34 13.03
CA ALA A 103 -9.86 14.37 12.37
C ALA A 103 -9.81 15.48 11.31
N LYS A 104 -8.79 16.34 11.37
CA LYS A 104 -8.55 17.41 10.39
C LYS A 104 -8.03 16.90 9.03
N PHE A 105 -7.44 15.72 9.01
CA PHE A 105 -6.74 15.16 7.85
C PHE A 105 -7.12 13.68 7.62
N ALA A 106 -7.00 13.23 6.37
CA ALA A 106 -7.08 11.82 6.01
C ALA A 106 -5.92 11.03 6.64
N GLN A 107 -6.15 9.75 6.96
CA GLN A 107 -5.10 8.90 7.57
C GLN A 107 -4.27 8.19 6.50
N ALA A 108 -4.85 7.94 5.32
CA ALA A 108 -4.17 7.46 4.13
C ALA A 108 -4.33 8.48 2.99
N PRO A 109 -3.68 9.67 3.07
CA PRO A 109 -3.79 10.70 2.05
C PRO A 109 -3.20 10.21 0.71
N VAL A 110 -4.02 10.18 -0.34
CA VAL A 110 -3.58 9.78 -1.68
C VAL A 110 -2.72 10.90 -2.27
N PHE A 111 -1.44 10.59 -2.51
CA PHE A 111 -0.52 11.50 -3.19
C PHE A 111 -0.30 11.15 -4.67
N ALA A 112 -0.62 9.91 -5.07
CA ALA A 112 -0.58 9.46 -6.46
C ALA A 112 -1.68 8.44 -6.74
N SER A 113 -2.24 8.47 -7.95
CA SER A 113 -3.19 7.47 -8.44
C SER A 113 -3.13 7.38 -9.96
N GLY A 114 -3.66 6.30 -10.53
CA GLY A 114 -3.73 6.11 -11.97
C GLY A 114 -4.59 4.92 -12.36
N HIS A 115 -5.03 4.89 -13.62
CA HIS A 115 -5.77 3.76 -14.16
C HIS A 115 -5.49 3.53 -15.64
N LYS A 116 -5.60 2.27 -16.08
CA LYS A 116 -5.47 1.87 -17.48
C LYS A 116 -6.24 0.56 -17.71
N ASP A 117 -6.89 0.41 -18.85
CA ASP A 117 -7.49 -0.84 -19.33
C ASP A 117 -8.43 -1.55 -18.31
N GLY A 118 -9.15 -0.77 -17.50
CA GLY A 118 -10.06 -1.27 -16.47
C GLY A 118 -9.41 -1.67 -15.15
N VAL A 119 -8.13 -1.35 -14.95
CA VAL A 119 -7.37 -1.52 -13.69
C VAL A 119 -6.99 -0.15 -13.16
N GLY A 120 -7.01 0.06 -11.85
CA GLY A 120 -6.51 1.29 -11.26
C GLY A 120 -5.91 1.10 -9.88
N PHE A 121 -5.14 2.10 -9.46
CA PHE A 121 -4.40 2.10 -8.21
C PHE A 121 -4.38 3.49 -7.56
N TRP A 122 -4.19 3.50 -6.25
CA TRP A 122 -4.00 4.69 -5.42
C TRP A 122 -2.86 4.41 -4.43
N VAL A 123 -2.00 5.40 -4.22
CA VAL A 123 -0.83 5.31 -3.34
C VAL A 123 -0.98 6.31 -2.20
N SER A 124 -0.89 5.79 -0.99
CA SER A 124 -0.72 6.57 0.24
C SER A 124 0.64 6.29 0.85
N VAL A 125 1.17 7.26 1.59
CA VAL A 125 2.22 6.97 2.58
C VAL A 125 1.61 6.19 3.75
N VAL A 126 2.41 5.36 4.41
CA VAL A 126 2.14 4.82 5.74
C VAL A 126 3.23 5.29 6.66
N GLY A 127 2.85 6.00 7.73
CA GLY A 127 3.80 6.54 8.69
C GLY A 127 3.16 7.60 9.57
N ASN A 128 4.02 8.41 10.16
CA ASN A 128 3.68 9.62 10.88
C ASN A 128 3.03 10.65 9.92
N VAL A 129 2.12 11.49 10.43
CA VAL A 129 1.50 12.63 9.70
C VAL A 129 2.56 13.61 9.18
N GLU A 130 3.71 13.67 9.84
CA GLU A 130 4.90 14.43 9.43
C GLU A 130 5.60 13.88 8.17
N ALA A 131 5.14 12.75 7.61
CA ALA A 131 5.76 12.01 6.50
C ALA A 131 7.22 11.58 6.72
N SER A 132 7.68 11.60 7.97
CA SER A 132 9.01 11.18 8.41
C SER A 132 9.33 9.76 7.92
N LEU A 133 10.44 9.63 7.18
CA LEU A 133 10.93 8.36 6.68
C LEU A 133 11.11 7.36 7.83
N VAL A 134 10.64 6.13 7.64
CA VAL A 134 10.71 5.08 8.65
C VAL A 134 11.89 4.17 8.30
N PRO A 135 12.84 3.91 9.22
CA PRO A 135 13.90 2.94 8.95
C PRO A 135 13.25 1.57 8.71
N LEU A 136 13.74 0.83 7.70
CA LEU A 136 13.13 -0.43 7.25
C LEU A 136 13.52 -1.60 8.17
N VAL A 137 13.28 -1.43 9.48
CA VAL A 137 13.57 -2.40 10.57
C VAL A 137 12.59 -3.57 10.57
N ASP A 138 11.54 -3.53 9.74
CA ASP A 138 10.69 -4.68 9.46
C ASP A 138 10.92 -5.26 8.04
N PRO A 139 12.03 -6.00 7.82
CA PRO A 139 12.16 -6.89 6.68
C PRO A 139 11.26 -8.12 6.90
N VAL A 140 9.96 -7.89 6.79
CA VAL A 140 8.88 -8.88 6.73
C VAL A 140 8.65 -9.60 8.07
N CYS A 141 7.76 -9.01 8.86
CA CYS A 141 6.95 -9.56 9.94
C CYS A 141 7.67 -10.72 10.66
N PRO A 142 8.61 -10.42 11.59
CA PRO A 142 9.44 -11.43 12.20
C PRO A 142 8.58 -12.50 12.87
N LYS A 143 8.93 -13.78 12.68
CA LYS A 143 8.13 -14.95 13.05
C LYS A 143 7.83 -15.02 14.55
N SER A 144 8.62 -14.31 15.35
CA SER A 144 8.40 -13.96 16.74
C SER A 144 9.19 -12.69 17.07
N ALA A 145 8.95 -12.07 18.23
CA ALA A 145 9.78 -10.96 18.71
C ALA A 145 11.28 -11.31 18.79
N LEU A 146 11.63 -12.57 19.05
CA LEU A 146 13.02 -13.05 19.09
C LEU A 146 13.68 -13.04 17.70
N ASP A 147 12.97 -13.41 16.64
CA ASP A 147 13.44 -13.33 15.25
C ASP A 147 13.68 -11.86 14.82
N GLY A 148 12.91 -10.91 15.38
CA GLY A 148 13.17 -9.48 15.20
C GLY A 148 14.45 -9.01 15.92
N ILE A 149 14.61 -9.39 17.18
CA ILE A 149 15.79 -9.03 18.00
C ILE A 149 17.07 -9.64 17.41
N GLU A 150 17.07 -10.93 17.07
CA GLU A 150 18.24 -11.62 16.53
C GLU A 150 18.73 -10.99 15.21
N ARG A 151 17.81 -10.55 14.34
CA ARG A 151 18.15 -9.81 13.12
C ARG A 151 18.71 -8.42 13.42
N PHE A 152 18.14 -7.71 14.39
CA PHE A 152 18.60 -6.38 14.79
C PHE A 152 20.01 -6.45 15.40
N GLU A 153 20.26 -7.36 16.33
CA GLU A 153 21.58 -7.58 16.93
C GLU A 153 22.62 -7.98 15.86
N LYS A 154 22.29 -8.89 14.94
CA LYS A 154 23.18 -9.28 13.83
C LYS A 154 23.45 -8.16 12.83
N ALA A 155 22.59 -7.15 12.75
CA ALA A 155 22.84 -5.95 11.96
C ALA A 155 23.77 -4.98 12.70
N VAL A 156 23.51 -4.70 13.98
CA VAL A 156 24.34 -3.83 14.83
C VAL A 156 25.77 -4.39 14.98
N LEU A 157 25.92 -5.71 15.09
CA LEU A 157 27.21 -6.38 15.25
C LEU A 157 28.02 -6.50 13.95
N GLU A 158 27.37 -6.41 12.78
CA GLU A 158 28.04 -6.31 11.48
C GLU A 158 27.50 -5.10 10.69
N PRO A 159 28.08 -3.89 10.84
CA PRO A 159 27.62 -2.71 10.10
C PRO A 159 27.63 -2.89 8.58
N GLY A 160 28.65 -3.59 8.06
CA GLY A 160 28.68 -3.98 6.64
C GLY A 160 27.54 -4.92 6.22
N ARG A 161 26.89 -5.61 7.15
CA ARG A 161 25.69 -6.44 6.93
C ARG A 161 24.41 -5.63 7.11
N ALA A 162 24.34 -4.69 8.05
CA ALA A 162 23.24 -3.72 8.16
C ALA A 162 23.08 -2.89 6.87
N LEU A 163 24.20 -2.37 6.35
CA LEU A 163 24.26 -1.60 5.10
C LEU A 163 23.84 -2.43 3.88
N ARG A 164 24.21 -3.73 3.85
CA ARG A 164 23.72 -4.68 2.82
C ARG A 164 22.23 -4.91 2.97
N CYS A 165 21.74 -5.26 4.16
CA CYS A 165 20.33 -5.59 4.40
C CYS A 165 19.36 -4.40 4.38
N GLY A 166 19.82 -3.18 4.05
CA GLY A 166 18.99 -1.97 3.97
C GLY A 166 18.42 -1.50 5.32
N LEU A 167 18.94 -2.00 6.44
CA LEU A 167 18.33 -1.80 7.77
C LEU A 167 18.52 -0.38 8.32
N GLU A 168 19.55 0.32 7.86
CA GLU A 168 19.79 1.75 8.14
C GLU A 168 19.07 2.68 7.14
N ALA A 169 18.45 2.13 6.10
CA ALA A 169 17.75 2.93 5.10
C ALA A 169 16.40 3.40 5.64
N ASN A 170 16.36 4.69 6.02
CA ASN A 170 15.15 5.47 6.21
C ASN A 170 14.36 5.51 4.90
N ASN A 171 13.25 4.76 4.84
CA ASN A 171 12.45 4.55 3.64
C ASN A 171 11.05 5.16 3.76
N LEU A 172 10.47 5.52 2.61
CA LEU A 172 9.06 5.89 2.53
C LEU A 172 8.22 4.63 2.37
N LEU A 173 7.63 4.15 3.46
CA LEU A 173 6.66 3.06 3.39
C LEU A 173 5.40 3.58 2.65
N THR A 174 5.07 2.95 1.53
CA THR A 174 3.86 3.24 0.75
C THR A 174 2.89 2.08 0.80
N VAL A 175 1.61 2.35 1.02
CA VAL A 175 0.53 1.39 0.74
C VAL A 175 -0.08 1.74 -0.61
N VAL A 176 -0.14 0.72 -1.48
CA VAL A 176 -0.80 0.79 -2.77
C VAL A 176 -2.10 -0.02 -2.67
N LEU A 177 -3.24 0.65 -2.83
CA LEU A 177 -4.49 -0.04 -3.13
C LEU A 177 -4.57 -0.23 -4.65
N VAL A 178 -4.84 -1.45 -5.10
CA VAL A 178 -5.09 -1.79 -6.52
C VAL A 178 -6.47 -2.40 -6.64
N GLN A 179 -7.18 -2.15 -7.75
CA GLN A 179 -8.49 -2.74 -8.01
C GLN A 179 -8.67 -3.12 -9.49
N ASN A 180 -9.19 -4.33 -9.75
CA ASN A 180 -9.48 -4.83 -11.08
C ASN A 180 -10.99 -4.65 -11.42
N ARG A 181 -11.33 -3.58 -12.16
CA ARG A 181 -12.70 -3.27 -12.64
C ARG A 181 -12.97 -3.78 -14.08
N ARG A 182 -12.17 -4.73 -14.60
CA ARG A 182 -12.29 -5.23 -15.98
C ARG A 182 -13.59 -6.01 -16.23
N LYS A 183 -14.06 -5.98 -17.49
CA LYS A 183 -15.31 -6.63 -17.93
C LYS A 183 -15.11 -7.82 -18.88
N ASP A 184 -13.90 -7.98 -19.40
CA ASP A 184 -13.44 -9.10 -20.24
C ASP A 184 -13.15 -10.40 -19.46
N ARG A 185 -13.40 -10.36 -18.14
CA ARG A 185 -13.14 -11.41 -17.15
C ARG A 185 -11.67 -11.84 -17.04
N GLN A 186 -10.72 -11.02 -17.50
CA GLN A 186 -9.30 -11.34 -17.42
C GLN A 186 -8.71 -10.92 -16.08
N SER A 187 -7.99 -11.84 -15.43
CA SER A 187 -7.12 -11.54 -14.29
C SER A 187 -6.01 -10.58 -14.70
N VAL A 188 -5.43 -9.88 -13.73
CA VAL A 188 -4.38 -8.86 -13.94
C VAL A 188 -3.15 -9.21 -13.13
N LEU A 189 -1.99 -9.24 -13.79
CA LEU A 189 -0.71 -9.43 -13.12
C LEU A 189 -0.22 -8.09 -12.53
N VAL A 190 -0.12 -8.02 -11.21
CA VAL A 190 0.45 -6.88 -10.48
C VAL A 190 1.90 -7.23 -10.10
N LEU A 191 2.82 -6.30 -10.33
CA LEU A 191 4.27 -6.48 -10.16
C LEU A 191 4.85 -5.38 -9.26
N SER A 192 4.81 -5.55 -7.93
CA SER A 192 5.36 -4.55 -6.99
C SER A 192 6.90 -4.45 -7.04
N ALA A 193 7.57 -5.49 -7.54
CA ALA A 193 9.03 -5.56 -7.64
C ALA A 193 9.61 -4.84 -8.88
N GLN A 194 8.82 -4.03 -9.59
CA GLN A 194 9.26 -3.23 -10.73
C GLN A 194 8.91 -1.75 -10.56
N CYS A 195 9.16 -1.21 -9.37
CA CYS A 195 9.26 0.24 -9.19
C CYS A 195 10.27 0.79 -10.21
N GLN A 196 9.86 1.80 -10.97
CA GLN A 196 10.64 2.39 -12.04
C GLN A 196 10.72 3.89 -11.81
N LEU A 197 11.93 4.40 -11.57
CA LEU A 197 12.17 5.83 -11.46
C LEU A 197 12.33 6.38 -12.88
N VAL A 198 11.30 7.10 -13.32
CA VAL A 198 11.22 7.73 -14.64
C VAL A 198 11.70 9.17 -14.50
N SER A 199 12.73 9.56 -15.26
CA SER A 199 13.28 10.92 -15.20
C SER A 199 12.28 11.96 -15.71
N CYS A 200 12.27 13.13 -15.08
CA CYS A 200 11.61 14.30 -15.65
C CYS A 200 12.33 14.72 -16.95
N LEU A 201 11.59 15.39 -17.85
CA LEU A 201 12.14 15.95 -19.09
C LEU A 201 13.29 16.91 -18.77
N GLY A 202 14.41 16.77 -19.50
CA GLY A 202 15.62 17.56 -19.30
C GLY A 202 16.62 17.00 -18.28
N MET A 203 16.25 16.00 -17.46
CA MET A 203 17.18 15.34 -16.53
C MET A 203 17.66 13.96 -17.02
N THR A 204 17.21 13.53 -18.20
CA THR A 204 17.51 12.23 -18.82
C THR A 204 19.03 11.97 -18.85
N ASP A 205 19.84 12.88 -19.40
CA ASP A 205 21.29 12.70 -19.51
C ASP A 205 22.00 12.54 -18.15
N ASP A 206 21.57 13.26 -17.12
CA ASP A 206 22.22 13.20 -15.80
C ASP A 206 21.85 11.92 -15.05
N VAL A 207 20.61 11.45 -15.20
CA VAL A 207 20.17 10.12 -14.76
C VAL A 207 20.91 9.00 -15.51
N MET A 208 21.27 9.21 -16.79
CA MET A 208 22.07 8.26 -17.57
C MET A 208 23.55 8.25 -17.16
N LYS A 209 24.14 9.41 -16.83
CA LYS A 209 25.53 9.55 -16.35
C LYS A 209 25.74 8.95 -14.95
N GLY A 210 24.71 8.97 -14.10
CA GLY A 210 24.78 8.46 -12.73
C GLY A 210 24.66 6.94 -12.57
N ARG A 211 24.51 6.18 -13.66
CA ARG A 211 24.32 4.72 -13.64
C ARG A 211 25.52 3.96 -13.07
N VAL A 212 25.25 2.87 -12.36
CA VAL A 212 26.22 1.87 -11.93
C VAL A 212 26.15 0.63 -12.84
N ASP A 213 27.30 0.00 -13.13
CA ASP A 213 27.34 -1.23 -13.92
C ASP A 213 26.45 -2.32 -13.33
N GLY A 214 25.52 -2.83 -14.16
CA GLY A 214 24.51 -3.83 -13.78
C GLY A 214 23.11 -3.27 -13.52
N GLU A 215 22.92 -1.94 -13.43
CA GLU A 215 21.59 -1.34 -13.24
C GLU A 215 20.71 -1.50 -14.48
N ARG A 216 19.63 -2.28 -14.37
CA ARG A 216 18.65 -2.45 -15.44
C ARG A 216 17.90 -1.15 -15.70
N SER A 217 18.21 -0.51 -16.82
CA SER A 217 17.70 0.83 -17.10
C SER A 217 17.71 1.15 -18.60
N PHE A 218 16.64 1.77 -19.08
CA PHE A 218 16.34 1.95 -20.50
C PHE A 218 15.77 3.36 -20.78
N LEU A 219 15.79 3.80 -22.03
CA LEU A 219 15.06 5.01 -22.44
C LEU A 219 13.63 4.63 -22.80
N TRP A 220 12.66 5.37 -22.26
CA TRP A 220 11.25 5.23 -22.61
C TRP A 220 10.78 6.47 -23.38
N GLN A 221 10.26 6.24 -24.58
CA GLN A 221 9.73 7.27 -25.45
C GLN A 221 8.23 7.46 -25.16
N GLN A 222 7.81 8.66 -24.79
CA GLN A 222 6.40 8.93 -24.52
C GLN A 222 5.57 8.83 -25.81
N SER A 223 4.42 8.15 -25.73
CA SER A 223 3.48 8.00 -26.85
C SER A 223 2.79 9.31 -27.28
N SER A 224 2.98 10.39 -26.52
CA SER A 224 2.62 11.78 -26.87
C SER A 224 3.68 12.51 -27.70
N GLY A 225 4.86 11.91 -27.93
CA GLY A 225 5.81 12.35 -28.98
C GLY A 225 6.71 13.55 -28.66
N SER A 226 6.83 13.98 -27.40
CA SER A 226 7.60 15.19 -27.02
C SER A 226 8.70 14.97 -25.98
N GLY A 227 9.17 13.73 -25.77
CA GLY A 227 10.33 13.47 -24.91
C GLY A 227 10.70 12.01 -24.69
N GLU A 228 11.98 11.80 -24.41
CA GLU A 228 12.54 10.56 -23.88
C GLU A 228 12.82 10.72 -22.38
N ALA A 229 12.36 9.76 -21.58
CA ALA A 229 12.66 9.67 -20.16
C ALA A 229 13.61 8.50 -19.91
N ALA A 230 14.64 8.71 -19.09
CA ALA A 230 15.44 7.62 -18.56
C ALA A 230 14.62 6.87 -17.50
N VAL A 231 14.45 5.57 -17.70
CA VAL A 231 13.79 4.68 -16.74
C VAL A 231 14.85 3.84 -16.06
N LEU A 232 15.13 4.16 -14.80
CA LEU A 232 15.85 3.27 -13.89
C LEU A 232 14.84 2.27 -13.32
N CYS A 233 15.02 0.97 -13.54
CA CYS A 233 14.35 0.02 -12.66
C CYS A 233 15.00 0.14 -11.28
N VAL A 234 14.22 0.51 -10.26
CA VAL A 234 14.66 0.41 -8.86
C VAL A 234 15.10 -1.03 -8.65
N VAL A 235 16.35 -1.18 -8.21
CA VAL A 235 17.12 -2.41 -8.39
C VAL A 235 16.39 -3.62 -7.81
N ASP A 236 16.52 -4.77 -8.46
CA ASP A 236 16.22 -6.08 -7.88
C ASP A 236 17.18 -6.29 -6.70
N ASP A 237 16.82 -5.72 -5.55
CA ASP A 237 17.57 -5.63 -4.29
C ASP A 237 18.50 -6.84 -4.16
N GLN A 238 19.78 -6.57 -4.41
CA GLN A 238 20.78 -7.61 -4.62
C GLN A 238 21.09 -8.33 -3.30
N TRP A 239 20.72 -7.70 -2.18
CA TRP A 239 21.05 -8.05 -0.82
C TRP A 239 19.87 -8.71 -0.08
N ASN A 240 18.62 -8.37 -0.44
CA ASN A 240 17.41 -9.02 0.05
C ASN A 240 16.72 -9.92 -1.00
N ARG A 241 17.45 -10.91 -1.51
CA ARG A 241 16.92 -11.92 -2.45
C ARG A 241 15.92 -12.92 -1.81
N GLU A 242 15.82 -12.93 -0.48
CA GLU A 242 15.08 -13.96 0.26
C GLU A 242 13.80 -13.47 0.97
N GLY A 243 13.70 -12.17 1.27
CA GLY A 243 12.48 -11.57 1.83
C GLY A 243 11.43 -11.29 0.76
N PRO A 244 10.13 -11.37 1.07
CA PRO A 244 9.09 -10.91 0.14
C PRO A 244 9.09 -9.39 -0.05
N ARG A 245 9.13 -8.96 -1.31
CA ARG A 245 9.02 -7.56 -1.78
C ARG A 245 7.60 -6.99 -1.68
N LEU A 246 6.69 -7.69 -1.01
CA LEU A 246 5.31 -7.27 -0.80
C LEU A 246 4.73 -7.91 0.46
N CYS A 247 4.17 -7.08 1.34
CA CYS A 247 3.26 -7.51 2.40
C CYS A 247 1.81 -7.28 1.93
N VAL A 248 1.10 -8.36 1.57
CA VAL A 248 -0.34 -8.27 1.24
C VAL A 248 -1.13 -8.38 2.53
N THR A 249 -1.56 -7.24 3.06
CA THR A 249 -2.29 -7.18 4.33
C THR A 249 -3.76 -7.54 4.19
N HIS A 250 -4.39 -7.20 3.06
CA HIS A 250 -5.83 -7.39 2.81
C HIS A 250 -6.11 -7.70 1.33
N ILE A 251 -7.16 -8.48 1.06
CA ILE A 251 -7.71 -8.76 -0.28
C ILE A 251 -9.23 -8.70 -0.16
N ASN A 252 -9.93 -8.02 -1.09
CA ASN A 252 -11.38 -7.79 -1.02
C ASN A 252 -11.87 -7.20 0.32
N GLY A 253 -11.05 -6.40 1.02
CA GLY A 253 -11.36 -5.90 2.37
C GLY A 253 -11.32 -6.97 3.48
N THR A 254 -10.87 -8.18 3.18
CA THR A 254 -10.63 -9.25 4.17
C THR A 254 -9.15 -9.28 4.54
N LYS A 255 -8.83 -9.26 5.84
CA LYS A 255 -7.44 -9.31 6.32
C LYS A 255 -6.81 -10.68 6.05
N VAL A 256 -5.63 -10.68 5.46
CA VAL A 256 -4.81 -11.87 5.26
C VAL A 256 -4.24 -12.30 6.61
N THR A 257 -4.51 -13.54 7.02
CA THR A 257 -3.91 -14.16 8.20
C THR A 257 -2.65 -14.94 7.82
N SER A 258 -1.64 -14.91 8.68
CA SER A 258 -0.29 -15.43 8.39
C SER A 258 -0.18 -16.94 8.20
N SER A 259 -1.24 -17.71 8.43
CA SER A 259 -1.23 -19.18 8.28
C SER A 259 -1.22 -19.65 6.82
N HIS A 260 -1.77 -18.87 5.89
CA HIS A 260 -1.85 -19.25 4.47
C HIS A 260 -1.56 -18.07 3.55
N ARG A 261 -0.71 -18.28 2.54
CA ARG A 261 -0.54 -17.34 1.44
C ARG A 261 -1.84 -17.31 0.61
N PRO A 262 -2.43 -16.13 0.31
CA PRO A 262 -3.62 -16.06 -0.54
C PRO A 262 -3.33 -16.55 -1.97
N PRO A 263 -4.33 -17.12 -2.68
CA PRO A 263 -4.14 -17.65 -4.04
C PRO A 263 -3.78 -16.55 -5.05
N GLN A 264 -4.21 -15.30 -4.83
CA GLN A 264 -3.77 -14.15 -5.61
C GLN A 264 -2.25 -13.96 -5.60
N VAL A 265 -1.55 -14.33 -4.53
CA VAL A 265 -0.11 -14.05 -4.36
C VAL A 265 0.71 -15.16 -5.00
N LEU A 266 1.01 -15.02 -6.29
CA LEU A 266 1.80 -16.01 -7.03
C LEU A 266 3.23 -16.09 -6.47
N ASP A 267 3.91 -14.95 -6.34
CA ASP A 267 5.27 -14.90 -5.78
C ASP A 267 5.51 -13.62 -4.98
N ALA A 268 5.42 -13.73 -3.65
CA ALA A 268 5.70 -12.64 -2.73
C ALA A 268 7.18 -12.18 -2.77
N ARG A 269 8.16 -13.04 -3.10
CA ARG A 269 9.57 -12.66 -3.27
C ARG A 269 9.78 -11.77 -4.48
N ARG A 270 9.06 -12.06 -5.57
CA ARG A 270 9.13 -11.28 -6.81
C ARG A 270 8.01 -10.24 -6.94
N GLY A 271 7.26 -9.97 -5.85
CA GLY A 271 6.18 -8.98 -5.82
C GLY A 271 5.04 -9.26 -6.81
N ILE A 272 4.80 -10.52 -7.15
CA ILE A 272 3.86 -10.95 -8.19
C ILE A 272 2.52 -11.37 -7.58
N LEU A 273 1.45 -10.74 -8.04
CA LEU A 273 0.06 -11.14 -7.77
C LEU A 273 -0.72 -11.31 -9.07
N ALA A 274 -1.71 -12.20 -9.07
CA ALA A 274 -2.84 -12.15 -10.00
C ALA A 274 -4.06 -11.63 -9.24
N LEU A 275 -4.71 -10.58 -9.75
CA LEU A 275 -5.97 -10.05 -9.24
C LEU A 275 -7.11 -10.40 -10.19
N ASP A 276 -8.14 -11.07 -9.70
CA ASP A 276 -9.31 -11.43 -10.51
C ASP A 276 -10.28 -10.26 -10.66
N PRO A 277 -11.17 -10.27 -11.68
CA PRO A 277 -12.14 -9.19 -11.90
C PRO A 277 -13.07 -9.01 -10.70
N GLY A 278 -12.92 -7.89 -9.99
CA GLY A 278 -13.64 -7.57 -8.76
C GLY A 278 -12.80 -7.57 -7.50
N ASP A 279 -11.54 -8.03 -7.54
CA ASP A 279 -10.54 -7.82 -6.47
C ASP A 279 -10.19 -6.32 -6.31
#